data_AF-A0A061NY49-F1
#
_entry.id   AF-A0A061NY49-F1
#
_cell.length_a   1.000
_cell.length_b   1.000
_cell.length_c   1.000
_cell.angle_alpha   90.00
_cell.angle_beta   90.00
_cell.angle_gamma   90.00
#
_symmetry.space_group_name_H-M   'P 1'
#
loop_
_entity.id
_entity.type
_entity.pdbx_description
1 polymer ?
#
loop_
_entity_poly.entity_id
_entity_poly.type
_entity_poly.pdbx_seq_one_letter_code
_entity_poly.pdbx_strand_id
1 'polypeptide(L)' 'MSSYIVSRLHQLSESHLFLLAQDAQNRIGSHMITDQPDVHYIETQKAIVEAVGEEIERRKEVGTLQETRSYSSTN' A
#
# COMPACT_ATOMS: atom_id res chain seq x y z
N MET A 1 -7.62 -2.51 10.36
CA MET A 1 -7.72 -3.03 8.98
C MET A 1 -8.06 -4.53 9.03
N SER A 2 -8.94 -5.05 8.16
CA SER A 2 -9.26 -6.49 8.12
C SER A 2 -8.07 -7.31 7.60
N SER A 3 -7.78 -8.47 8.19
CA SER A 3 -6.71 -9.40 7.76
C SER A 3 -6.85 -9.85 6.30
N TYR A 4 -8.06 -9.78 5.75
CA TYR A 4 -8.36 -10.06 4.35
C TYR A 4 -7.74 -9.04 3.39
N ILE A 5 -7.71 -7.75 3.75
CA ILE A 5 -7.15 -6.71 2.87
C ILE A 5 -5.64 -6.89 2.77
N VAL A 6 -4.97 -7.09 3.91
CA VAL A 6 -3.51 -7.30 3.97
C VAL A 6 -3.09 -8.53 3.15
N SER A 7 -3.81 -9.64 3.27
CA SER A 7 -3.48 -10.85 2.49
C SER A 7 -3.61 -10.66 0.98
N ARG A 8 -4.57 -9.83 0.53
CA ARG A 8 -4.73 -9.49 -0.89
C ARG A 8 -3.60 -8.58 -1.37
N LEU A 9 -3.15 -7.62 -0.56
CA LEU A 9 -2.02 -6.74 -0.91
C LEU A 9 -0.73 -7.52 -1.21
N HIS A 10 -0.42 -8.55 -0.41
CA HIS A 10 0.75 -9.40 -0.63
C HIS A 10 0.73 -10.13 -1.99
N GLN A 11 -0.44 -10.38 -2.56
CA GLN A 11 -0.60 -11.10 -3.83
C GLN A 11 -0.58 -10.16 -5.05
N LEU A 12 -0.68 -8.85 -4.84
CA LEU A 12 -0.67 -7.88 -5.94
C LEU A 12 0.73 -7.66 -6.49
N SER A 13 0.84 -7.48 -7.81
CA SER A 13 2.06 -6.95 -8.42
C SER A 13 2.28 -5.50 -7.95
N GLU A 14 3.52 -5.02 -8.08
CA GLU A 14 3.86 -3.64 -7.76
C GLU A 14 3.04 -2.62 -8.58
N SER A 15 2.80 -2.91 -9.87
CA SER A 15 1.92 -2.09 -10.71
C SER A 15 0.49 -2.02 -10.20
N HIS A 16 -0.07 -3.13 -9.71
CA HIS A 16 -1.42 -3.15 -9.15
C HIS A 16 -1.49 -2.46 -7.79
N LEU A 17 -0.44 -2.55 -6.96
CA LEU A 17 -0.35 -1.77 -5.72
C LEU A 17 -0.34 -0.26 -6.02
N PHE A 18 0.44 0.16 -7.00
CA PHE A 18 0.48 1.57 -7.43
C PHE A 18 -0.89 2.06 -7.92
N LEU A 19 -1.55 1.29 -8.78
CA LEU A 19 -2.89 1.64 -9.28
C LEU A 19 -3.92 1.74 -8.14
N LEU A 20 -3.84 0.84 -7.15
CA LEU A 20 -4.73 0.86 -5.99
C LEU A 20 -4.53 2.12 -5.13
N ALA A 21 -3.27 2.49 -4.85
CA ALA A 21 -2.97 3.72 -4.10
C ALA A 21 -3.44 4.97 -4.86
N GLN A 22 -3.21 5.03 -6.18
CA GLN A 22 -3.65 6.15 -7.01
C GLN A 22 -5.17 6.28 -7.04
N ASP A 23 -5.90 5.17 -7.17
CA ASP A 23 -7.37 5.17 -7.15
C ASP A 23 -7.91 5.63 -5.79
N ALA A 24 -7.33 5.14 -4.68
CA ALA A 24 -7.71 5.56 -3.33
C ALA A 24 -7.46 7.07 -3.11
N GLN A 25 -6.33 7.61 -3.58
CA GLN A 25 -6.05 9.04 -3.53
C GLN A 25 -7.05 9.88 -4.34
N ASN A 26 -7.39 9.43 -5.54
CA ASN A 26 -8.39 10.11 -6.38
C ASN A 26 -9.77 10.15 -5.70
N ARG A 27 -10.16 9.05 -5.03
CA ARG A 27 -11.43 8.95 -4.29
C ARG A 27 -11.46 9.86 -3.06
N ILE A 28 -10.33 10.03 -2.36
CA ILE A 28 -10.22 11.02 -1.28
C ILE A 28 -10.49 12.42 -1.84
N GLY A 29 -9.77 12.79 -2.92
CA GLY A 29 -9.92 14.09 -3.55
C GLY A 29 -11.36 14.36 -4.00
N SER A 30 -12.03 13.39 -4.63
CA SER A 30 -13.40 13.57 -5.11
C SER A 30 -14.42 13.78 -3.99
N HIS A 31 -14.22 13.15 -2.83
CA HIS A 31 -15.13 13.28 -1.68
C HIS A 31 -14.81 14.48 -0.79
N MET A 32 -13.60 15.04 -0.87
CA MET A 32 -13.23 16.26 -0.13
C MET A 32 -13.77 17.55 -0.76
N ILE A 33 -14.09 17.53 -2.06
CA ILE A 33 -14.55 18.73 -2.80
C ILE A 33 -16.07 18.95 -2.66
N THR A 34 -16.81 17.98 -2.13
CA THR A 34 -18.26 18.09 -1.94
C THR A 34 -18.61 18.88 -0.68
N ASP A 35 -19.75 19.58 -0.67
CA ASP A 35 -20.25 20.34 0.49
C ASP A 35 -20.56 19.49 1.73
N GLN A 36 -20.59 18.15 1.58
CA GLN A 36 -20.81 17.18 2.65
C GLN A 36 -19.85 15.98 2.49
N PRO A 37 -18.57 16.13 2.87
CA PRO A 37 -17.60 15.04 2.74
C PRO A 37 -17.98 13.86 3.65
N ASP A 38 -18.02 12.66 3.08
CA ASP A 38 -18.14 11.42 3.86
C ASP A 38 -16.79 11.11 4.51
N VAL A 39 -16.65 11.54 5.76
CA VAL A 39 -15.43 11.36 6.56
C VAL A 39 -15.09 9.88 6.73
N HIS A 40 -16.07 9.01 6.93
CA HIS A 40 -15.82 7.59 7.14
C HIS A 40 -15.28 6.91 5.88
N TYR A 41 -15.84 7.29 4.72
CA TYR A 41 -15.33 6.85 3.43
C TYR A 41 -13.90 7.33 3.21
N ILE A 42 -13.61 8.62 3.47
CA ILE A 42 -12.27 9.20 3.31
C ILE A 42 -11.25 8.48 4.19
N GLU A 43 -11.56 8.23 5.46
CA GLU A 43 -10.66 7.50 6.37
C GLU A 43 -10.42 6.05 5.90
N THR A 44 -11.44 5.41 5.31
CA THR A 44 -11.27 4.08 4.70
C THR A 44 -10.29 4.13 3.51
N GLN A 45 -10.38 5.16 2.67
CA GLN A 45 -9.44 5.32 1.55
C GLN A 45 -8.02 5.62 2.04
N LYS A 46 -7.86 6.43 3.09
CA LYS A 46 -6.54 6.71 3.68
C LYS A 46 -5.88 5.44 4.22
N ALA A 47 -6.65 4.60 4.91
CA ALA A 47 -6.15 3.33 5.42
C ALA A 47 -5.66 2.40 4.29
N ILE A 48 -6.32 2.42 3.12
CA ILE A 48 -5.86 1.69 1.93
C ILE A 48 -4.52 2.22 1.43
N VAL A 49 -4.36 3.54 1.34
CA VAL A 49 -3.09 4.17 0.93
C VAL A 49 -1.97 3.80 1.90
N GLU A 50 -2.21 3.86 3.21
CA GLU A 50 -1.26 3.47 4.25
C GLU A 50 -0.85 2.01 4.11
N ALA A 51 -1.82 1.08 4.03
CA ALA A 51 -1.53 -0.35 3.91
C ALA A 51 -0.77 -0.71 2.61
N VAL A 52 -1.02 0.01 1.51
CA VAL A 52 -0.22 -0.15 0.28
C VAL A 52 1.22 0.35 0.49
N GLY A 53 1.39 1.48 1.19
CA GLY A 53 2.70 2.02 1.54
C GLY A 53 3.52 1.03 2.38
N GLU A 54 2.93 0.48 3.44
CA GLU A 54 3.54 -0.55 4.29
C GLU A 54 3.98 -1.77 3.48
N GLU A 55 3.15 -2.24 2.54
CA GLU A 55 3.50 -3.39 1.70
C GLU A 55 4.67 -3.11 0.75
N ILE A 56 4.74 -1.89 0.19
CA ILE A 56 5.86 -1.47 -0.65
C ILE A 56 7.15 -1.39 0.17
N GLU A 57 7.10 -0.81 1.36
CA GLU A 57 8.25 -0.74 2.27
C GLU A 57 8.72 -2.13 2.68
N ARG A 58 7.81 -3.01 3.07
CA ARG A 58 8.12 -4.42 3.38
C ARG A 58 8.84 -5.13 2.23
N ARG A 59 8.41 -4.90 0.97
CA ARG A 59 9.07 -5.50 -0.20
C ARG A 59 10.48 -4.97 -0.39
N LYS A 60 10.71 -3.68 -0.17
CA LYS A 60 12.05 -3.07 -0.24
C LYS A 60 12.97 -3.65 0.83
N GLU A 61 12.49 -3.78 2.06
CA GLU A 61 13.26 -4.39 3.16
C GLU A 61 13.62 -5.85 2.85
N VAL A 62 12.65 -6.65 2.37
CA VAL A 62 12.89 -8.04 1.99
C VAL A 62 13.90 -8.16 0.85
N GLY A 63 13.81 -7.33 -0.19
CA GLY A 63 14.77 -7.31 -1.28
C GLY A 63 16.19 -6.96 -0.81
N THR A 64 16.31 -5.95 0.05
CA THR A 64 17.60 -5.50 0.63
C THR A 64 18.25 -6.59 1.51
N LEU A 65 17.43 -7.34 2.26
CA LEU A 65 17.91 -8.48 3.06
C LEU A 65 18.37 -9.68 2.21
N GLN A 66 17.83 -9.86 1.02
CA GLN A 66 18.29 -10.91 0.10
C GLN A 66 19.65 -10.56 -0.52
N GLU A 67 19.86 -9.31 -0.93
CA GLU A 67 21.13 -8.85 -1.49
C GLU A 67 22.27 -8.98 -0.46
N THR A 68 22.07 -8.50 0.77
CA THR A 68 23.08 -8.56 1.85
C THR A 68 23.48 -9.99 2.23
N ARG A 69 22.55 -10.96 2.17
CA ARG A 69 22.83 -12.37 2.46
C ARG A 69 23.63 -13.06 1.35
N SER A 70 23.44 -12.66 0.09
CA SER A 70 24.21 -13.15 -1.05
C SER A 70 25.68 -12.73 -1.00
N TYR A 71 25.98 -11.51 -0.54
CA TYR A 71 27.38 -11.06 -0.40
C TYR A 71 28.14 -11.72 0.76
N SER A 72 27.43 -12.23 1.77
CA SER A 72 28.03 -12.81 2.98
C SER A 72 28.42 -14.29 2.85
N SER A 73 28.06 -14.95 1.74
CA SER A 73 28.28 -16.41 1.55
C SER A 73 29.50 -16.74 0.67
N THR A 74 30.33 -15.75 0.35
CA THR A 74 31.47 -15.87 -0.59
C THR A 74 32.85 -15.70 0.05
N ASN A 75 32.97 -15.80 1.39
CA ASN A 75 34.25 -15.64 2.09
C ASN A 75 34.56 -16.85 2.98
#